data_AF-A0A3B8Z177-F1
#
_entry.id   AF-A0A3B8Z177-F1
#
_cell.length_a   1.000
_cell.length_b   1.000
_cell.length_c   1.000
_cell.angle_alpha   90.00
_cell.angle_beta   90.00
_cell.angle_gamma   90.00
#
_symmetry.space_group_name_H-M   'P 1'
#
loop_
_entity.id
_entity.type
_entity.pdbx_description
1 polymer ?
#
loop_
_entity_poly.entity_id
_entity_poly.type
_entity_poly.pdbx_seq_one_letter_code
_entity_poly.pdbx_strand_id
1 'polypeptide(L)'
;LFGNPVYAVAIEGLSPEESRALLGELYLHQVQEQFIYRHRWQPDMLIMWDNRRTMHQAEGGYEGHRRVMHRTTIAGEKPLAVHD
;
A
#
# COMPACT_ATOMS: atom_id res chain seq x y z
N LEU A 1 7.50 5.01 -5.34
CA LEU A 1 6.60 5.95 -4.66
C LEU A 1 6.44 5.51 -3.21
N PHE A 2 6.58 6.43 -2.24
CA PHE A 2 6.40 6.15 -0.81
C PHE A 2 5.22 6.97 -0.28
N GLY A 3 4.02 6.40 -0.41
CA GLY A 3 2.75 7.03 -0.08
C GLY A 3 1.61 6.08 -0.39
N ASN A 4 0.46 6.27 0.27
CA ASN A 4 -0.73 5.44 0.09
C ASN A 4 -2.00 6.23 0.42
N PRO A 5 -3.15 5.89 -0.19
CA PRO A 5 -4.40 6.64 -0.04
C PRO A 5 -5.03 6.56 1.36
N VAL A 6 -4.58 5.64 2.22
CA VAL A 6 -5.16 5.47 3.56
C VAL A 6 -4.54 6.44 4.57
N TYR A 7 -3.25 6.76 4.43
CA TYR A 7 -2.50 7.51 5.44
C TYR A 7 -2.00 8.89 4.99
N ALA A 8 -1.74 9.09 3.69
CA ALA A 8 -1.23 10.37 3.23
C ALA A 8 -2.36 11.41 3.13
N VAL A 9 -2.14 12.58 3.76
CA VAL A 9 -3.15 13.64 3.90
C VAL A 9 -2.99 14.70 2.82
N ALA A 10 -1.77 15.22 2.65
CA ALA A 10 -1.43 16.25 1.67
C ALA A 10 0.06 16.21 1.34
N ILE A 11 0.46 16.93 0.29
CA ILE A 11 1.84 17.15 -0.12
C ILE A 11 2.26 18.54 0.37
N GLU A 12 3.33 18.59 1.18
CA GLU A 12 3.88 19.83 1.69
C GLU A 12 4.36 20.74 0.54
N GLY A 13 4.10 22.04 0.67
CA GLY A 13 4.48 23.05 -0.32
C GLY A 13 3.51 23.21 -1.50
N LEU A 14 2.46 22.39 -1.60
CA LEU A 14 1.39 22.55 -2.60
C LEU A 14 0.12 23.12 -1.98
N SER A 15 -0.70 23.79 -2.79
CA SER A 15 -2.08 24.12 -2.40
C SER A 15 -2.92 22.85 -2.18
N PRO A 16 -4.02 22.92 -1.42
CA PRO A 16 -4.91 21.77 -1.22
C PRO A 16 -5.40 21.15 -2.54
N GLU A 17 -5.71 21.98 -3.53
CA GLU A 17 -6.19 21.56 -4.85
C GLU A 17 -5.09 20.81 -5.63
N GLU A 18 -3.88 21.38 -5.70
CA GLU A 18 -2.73 20.77 -6.37
C GLU A 18 -2.31 19.46 -5.69
N SER A 19 -2.25 19.47 -4.36
CA SER A 19 -1.94 18.28 -3.56
C SER A 19 -2.94 17.15 -3.84
N ARG A 20 -4.24 17.46 -3.84
CA ARG A 20 -5.29 16.47 -4.10
C ARG A 20 -5.21 15.92 -5.53
N ALA A 21 -4.96 16.79 -6.51
CA ALA A 21 -4.81 16.38 -7.90
C ALA A 21 -3.62 15.43 -8.07
N LEU A 22 -2.43 15.82 -7.58
CA LEU A 22 -1.21 15.01 -7.71
C LEU A 22 -1.30 13.69 -6.93
N LEU A 23 -1.81 13.69 -5.69
CA LEU A 23 -2.03 12.46 -4.95
C LEU A 23 -2.99 11.52 -5.71
N GLY A 24 -4.06 12.05 -6.31
CA GLY A 24 -4.97 11.27 -7.13
C GLY A 24 -4.28 10.59 -8.31
N GLU A 25 -3.46 11.32 -9.06
CA GLU A 25 -2.67 10.77 -10.17
C GLU A 25 -1.68 9.68 -9.71
N LEU A 26 -0.96 9.94 -8.62
CA LEU A 26 0.00 8.98 -8.05
C LEU A 26 -0.70 7.69 -7.60
N TYR A 27 -1.87 7.80 -6.96
CA TYR A 27 -2.63 6.64 -6.52
C TYR A 27 -3.18 5.84 -7.70
N LEU A 28 -3.71 6.50 -8.73
CA LEU A 28 -4.14 5.84 -9.97
C LEU A 28 -2.99 5.12 -10.67
N HIS A 29 -1.80 5.71 -10.68
CA HIS A 29 -0.60 5.06 -11.20
C HIS A 29 -0.23 3.81 -10.38
N GLN A 30 -0.24 3.90 -9.04
CA GLN A 30 0.15 2.79 -8.16
C GLN A 30 -0.76 1.54 -8.27
N VAL A 31 -2.02 1.70 -8.71
CA VAL A 31 -3.01 0.61 -8.82
C VAL A 31 -3.19 0.08 -10.25
N GLN A 32 -2.32 0.44 -11.18
CA GLN A 32 -2.33 -0.15 -12.53
C GLN A 32 -2.07 -1.66 -12.45
N GLU A 33 -2.79 -2.45 -13.25
CA GLU A 33 -2.73 -3.93 -13.25
C GLU A 33 -1.31 -4.49 -13.36
N GLN A 34 -0.43 -3.85 -14.12
CA GLN A 34 0.97 -4.26 -14.29
C GLN A 34 1.81 -4.21 -13.01
N PHE A 35 1.37 -3.48 -11.98
CA PHE A 35 2.04 -3.39 -10.68
C PHE A 35 1.40 -4.29 -9.61
N ILE A 36 0.34 -5.03 -9.96
CA ILE A 36 -0.43 -5.83 -9.00
C ILE A 36 -0.01 -7.29 -9.08
N TYR A 37 0.48 -7.79 -7.94
CA TYR A 37 0.49 -9.22 -7.67
C TYR A 37 -0.78 -9.59 -6.88
N ARG A 38 -1.62 -10.49 -7.42
CA ARG A 38 -2.79 -11.03 -6.73
C ARG A 38 -2.50 -12.43 -6.20
N HIS A 39 -2.64 -12.60 -4.89
CA HIS A 39 -2.40 -13.88 -4.23
C HIS A 39 -3.70 -14.59 -3.86
N ARG A 40 -3.87 -15.83 -4.33
CA ARG A 40 -4.98 -16.71 -3.93
C ARG A 40 -4.54 -17.59 -2.76
N TRP A 41 -4.99 -17.24 -1.57
CA TRP A 41 -4.68 -17.97 -0.34
C TRP A 41 -5.18 -19.42 -0.35
N GLN A 42 -4.40 -20.30 0.26
CA GLN A 42 -4.78 -21.63 0.73
C GLN A 42 -4.25 -21.83 2.16
N PRO A 43 -4.78 -22.81 2.92
CA PRO A 43 -4.22 -23.15 4.23
C PRO A 43 -2.71 -23.38 4.17
N ASP A 44 -2.02 -23.02 5.26
CA ASP A 44 -0.58 -23.22 5.47
C ASP A 44 0.35 -22.51 4.48
N MET A 45 -0.14 -21.47 3.79
CA MET A 45 0.67 -20.58 2.97
C MET A 45 1.30 -19.45 3.78
N LEU A 46 2.51 -19.05 3.36
CA LEU A 46 3.21 -17.87 3.84
C LEU A 46 3.48 -16.94 2.65
N ILE A 47 3.21 -15.66 2.84
CA ILE A 47 3.76 -14.61 1.98
C ILE A 47 4.62 -13.68 2.82
N MET A 48 5.66 -13.15 2.20
CA MET A 48 6.51 -12.11 2.76
C MET A 48 6.65 -11.01 1.72
N TRP A 49 6.58 -9.76 2.14
CA TRP A 49 6.75 -8.61 1.26
C TRP A 49 7.60 -7.53 1.93
N ASP A 50 8.26 -6.72 1.10
CA ASP A 50 9.01 -5.56 1.57
C ASP A 50 8.08 -4.34 1.68
N ASN A 51 7.64 -4.05 2.90
CA ASN A 51 6.71 -2.94 3.18
C ASN A 51 7.33 -1.54 2.93
N ARG A 52 8.61 -1.44 2.57
CA ARG A 52 9.25 -0.17 2.14
C ARG A 52 8.90 0.18 0.69
N ARG A 53 8.46 -0.80 -0.10
CA ARG A 53 8.32 -0.68 -1.56
C ARG A 53 6.92 -1.04 -2.08
N THR A 54 6.03 -1.55 -1.22
CA THR A 54 4.72 -2.05 -1.64
C THR A 54 3.59 -1.42 -0.83
N MET A 55 2.41 -1.38 -1.45
CA MET A 55 1.13 -1.29 -0.76
C MET A 55 0.42 -2.65 -0.88
N HIS A 56 -0.54 -2.91 -0.01
CA HIS A 56 -1.36 -4.12 -0.10
C HIS A 56 -2.80 -3.83 0.30
N GLN A 57 -3.72 -4.60 -0.27
CA GLN A 57 -5.14 -4.57 0.04
C GLN A 57 -5.59 -6.02 0.27
N ALA A 58 -6.36 -6.23 1.34
CA ALA A 58 -7.12 -7.46 1.49
C ALA A 58 -8.44 -7.28 0.74
N GLU A 59 -8.70 -8.12 -0.26
CA GLU A 59 -10.00 -8.18 -0.92
C GLU A 59 -11.04 -8.76 0.06
N GLY A 60 -12.28 -8.25 0.00
CA GLY A 60 -13.42 -8.75 0.77
C GLY A 60 -13.99 -10.07 0.21
N GLY A 61 -15.28 -10.34 0.42
CA GLY A 61 -15.95 -11.51 -0.17
C GLY A 61 -15.93 -12.77 0.70
N TYR A 62 -15.71 -12.62 2.00
CA TYR A 62 -15.74 -13.70 2.99
C TYR A 62 -16.82 -13.47 4.06
N GLU A 63 -17.87 -12.73 3.74
CA GLU A 63 -19.00 -12.46 4.62
C GLU A 63 -19.63 -13.79 5.10
N GLY A 64 -19.89 -13.90 6.40
CA GLY A 64 -20.39 -15.15 7.01
C GLY A 64 -19.33 -16.24 7.21
N HIS A 65 -18.09 -16.03 6.78
CA HIS A 65 -16.98 -16.97 6.95
C HIS A 65 -15.89 -16.41 7.87
N ARG A 66 -15.26 -17.28 8.67
CA ARG A 66 -14.14 -16.91 9.53
C ARG A 66 -12.83 -17.00 8.75
N ARG A 67 -12.09 -15.89 8.68
CA ARG A 67 -10.73 -15.82 8.11
C ARG A 67 -9.73 -15.46 9.20
N VAL A 68 -8.75 -16.34 9.44
CA VAL A 68 -7.69 -16.15 10.44
C VAL A 68 -6.34 -16.09 9.75
N MET A 69 -5.54 -15.09 10.10
CA MET A 69 -4.19 -14.91 9.60
C MET A 69 -3.25 -14.68 10.79
N HIS A 70 -2.05 -15.23 10.72
CA HIS A 70 -0.98 -14.88 11.63
C HIS A 70 -0.03 -13.91 10.92
N ARG A 71 0.32 -12.81 11.58
CA ARG A 71 1.23 -11.80 11.03
C ARG A 71 2.31 -11.48 12.04
N THR A 72 3.54 -11.45 11.57
CA THR A 72 4.64 -10.77 12.24
C THR A 72 5.09 -9.59 11.39
N THR A 73 5.58 -8.54 12.04
CA THR A 73 6.08 -7.34 11.36
C THR A 73 7.52 -7.13 11.80
N ILE A 74 8.41 -6.96 10.82
CA ILE A 74 9.82 -6.67 11.07
C ILE A 74 9.94 -5.15 11.25
N ALA A 75 10.67 -4.73 12.29
CA ALA A 75 10.94 -3.32 12.53
C ALA A 75 11.69 -2.69 11.34
N GLY A 76 11.27 -1.49 10.94
CA GLY A 76 11.91 -0.73 9.88
C GLY A 76 12.74 0.44 10.41
N GLU A 77 13.25 1.24 9.48
CA GLU A 77 14.02 2.45 9.74
C GLU A 77 13.29 3.67 9.16
N LYS A 78 13.74 4.88 9.52
CA LYS A 78 13.19 6.11 8.95
C LYS A 78 13.47 6.17 7.43
N PRO A 79 12.46 6.35 6.57
CA PRO A 79 12.68 6.56 5.14
C PRO A 79 13.49 7.82 4.88
N LEU A 80 14.43 7.75 3.94
CA LEU A 80 15.22 8.90 3.48
C LEU A 80 14.67 9.38 2.14
N ALA A 81 14.51 10.69 1.99
CA ALA A 81 14.32 11.30 0.70
C ALA A 81 15.64 11.24 -0.09
N VAL A 82 15.55 11.07 -1.41
CA VAL A 82 16.71 11.31 -2.27
C VAL A 82 16.87 12.83 -2.34
N HIS A 83 18.00 13.32 -1.85
CA HIS A 83 18.44 14.69 -2.08
C HIS A 83 19.45 14.65 -3.23
N ASP A 84 19.32 15.58 -4.17
CA ASP A 84 20.39 15.85 -5.14
C ASP A 84 21.67 16.32 -4.41
#